data_AF-A0A432AT12-F1
#
_entry.id   AF-A0A432AT12-F1
#
_cell.length_a   1.000
_cell.length_b   1.000
_cell.length_c   1.000
_cell.angle_alpha   90.00
_cell.angle_beta   90.00
_cell.angle_gamma   90.00
#
_symmetry.space_group_name_H-M   'P 1'
#
loop_
_entity.id
_entity.type
_entity.pdbx_description
1 polymer ?
#
loop_
_entity_poly.entity_id
_entity_poly.type
_entity_poly.pdbx_seq_one_letter_code
_entity_poly.pdbx_strand_id
1 'polypeptide(L)' 'MIEKEHPKISLNRQCELLSIHRSGLYYQPRRSTKLNRELMRLMDEQYLLKPYYGVYRMWEWLVKDKGYKVNIKRVR' A
#
# COMPACT_ATOMS: atom_id res chain seq x y z
N MET A 1 2.15 -6.91 25.76
CA MET A 1 2.53 -5.61 25.15
C MET A 1 4.05 -5.61 24.98
N ILE A 2 4.60 -4.97 23.94
CA ILE A 2 6.05 -4.97 23.69
C ILE A 2 6.60 -3.61 24.06
N GLU A 3 7.66 -3.60 24.86
CA GLU A 3 8.31 -2.40 25.39
C GLU A 3 9.72 -2.28 24.80
N LYS A 4 9.95 -1.22 24.02
CA LYS A 4 11.24 -0.98 23.35
C LYS A 4 12.38 -0.65 24.32
N GLU A 5 12.06 -0.13 25.50
CA GLU A 5 13.03 0.30 26.52
C GLU A 5 13.03 -0.62 27.75
N HIS A 6 12.60 -1.88 27.61
CA HIS A 6 12.54 -2.79 28.75
C HIS A 6 13.96 -3.10 29.29
N PRO A 7 14.25 -2.78 30.56
CA PRO A 7 15.62 -2.75 31.08
C PRO A 7 16.29 -4.13 31.24
N LYS A 8 15.51 -5.23 31.19
CA LYS A 8 15.99 -6.60 31.45
C LYS A 8 15.81 -7.58 30.30
N ILE A 9 15.00 -7.26 29.28
CA ILE A 9 14.55 -8.24 28.29
C ILE A 9 14.59 -7.59 26.90
N SER A 10 15.36 -8.18 25.99
CA SER A 10 15.47 -7.69 24.62
C SER A 10 14.16 -7.82 23.85
N LEU A 11 13.97 -6.98 22.83
CA LEU A 11 12.83 -7.05 21.92
C LEU A 11 12.66 -8.44 21.30
N ASN A 12 13.75 -9.14 21.01
CA ASN A 12 13.71 -10.52 20.48
C ASN A 12 13.07 -11.48 21.49
N ARG A 13 13.49 -11.41 22.75
CA ARG A 13 12.95 -12.28 23.80
C ARG A 13 11.49 -11.95 24.12
N GLN A 14 11.10 -10.68 24.06
CA GLN A 14 9.70 -10.28 24.18
C GLN A 14 8.86 -10.82 23.01
N CYS A 15 9.37 -10.80 21.78
CA CYS A 15 8.68 -11.35 20.61
C CYS A 15 8.53 -12.88 20.70
N GLU A 16 9.56 -13.59 21.17
CA GLU A 16 9.51 -15.04 21.44
C GLU A 16 8.44 -15.39 22.50
N LEU A 17 8.45 -14.70 23.64
CA LEU A 17 7.50 -14.94 24.72
C LEU A 17 6.05 -14.67 24.32
N LEU A 18 5.84 -13.66 23.47
CA LEU A 18 4.53 -13.29 22.96
C LEU A 18 4.13 -14.06 21.68
N SER A 19 4.99 -14.94 21.17
CA SER A 19 4.76 -15.70 19.93
C SER A 19 4.36 -14.81 18.73
N ILE A 20 5.01 -13.66 18.63
CA ILE A 20 4.77 -12.67 17.56
C ILE A 20 6.01 -12.52 16.69
N HIS A 21 5.79 -12.26 15.40
CA HIS A 21 6.89 -12.08 14.48
C HIS A 21 7.50 -10.67 14.58
N ARG A 22 8.82 -10.61 14.73
CA ARG A 22 9.57 -9.34 14.89
C ARG A 22 9.31 -8.31 13.80
N SER A 23 8.99 -8.74 12.57
CA SER A 23 8.77 -7.82 11.45
C SER A 23 7.54 -6.93 11.64
N GLY A 24 6.52 -7.43 12.36
CA GLY A 24 5.34 -6.65 12.70
C GLY A 24 5.66 -5.47 13.62
N LEU A 25 6.74 -5.58 14.42
CA LEU A 25 7.18 -4.53 15.34
C LEU A 25 7.76 -3.30 14.63
N TYR A 26 8.44 -3.54 13.52
CA TYR A 26 9.08 -2.50 12.71
C TYR A 26 8.15 -1.96 11.63
N TYR A 27 7.07 -2.66 11.31
CA TYR A 27 6.11 -2.21 10.33
C TYR A 27 5.34 -1.00 10.86
N GLN A 28 5.54 0.15 10.20
CA GLN A 28 4.68 1.31 10.39
C GLN A 28 3.67 1.36 9.24
N PRO A 29 2.35 1.36 9.52
CA PRO A 29 1.35 1.47 8.48
C PRO A 29 1.51 2.82 7.76
N ARG A 30 1.82 2.75 6.46
CA ARG A 30 2.00 3.94 5.63
C ARG A 30 0.63 4.56 5.35
N ARG A 31 0.41 5.81 5.80
CA ARG A 31 -0.85 6.51 5.53
C ARG A 31 -1.05 6.66 4.02
N SER A 32 -2.13 6.11 3.50
CA SER A 32 -2.52 6.31 2.10
C SER A 32 -3.07 7.72 1.90
N THR A 33 -2.52 8.47 0.95
CA THR A 33 -3.00 9.81 0.57
C THR A 33 -4.41 9.72 -0.03
N LYS A 34 -5.23 10.78 0.11
CA LYS A 34 -6.56 10.85 -0.53
C LYS A 34 -6.51 10.54 -2.03
N LEU A 35 -5.55 11.14 -2.74
CA LEU A 35 -5.29 10.88 -4.15
C LEU A 35 -5.00 9.40 -4.45
N ASN A 36 -4.32 8.68 -3.56
CA ASN A 36 -4.05 7.26 -3.76
C ASN A 36 -5.34 6.43 -3.76
N ARG A 37 -6.25 6.71 -2.83
CA ARG A 37 -7.54 6.01 -2.74
C ARG A 37 -8.43 6.32 -3.93
N GLU A 38 -8.41 7.56 -4.39
CA GLU A 38 -9.16 8.00 -5.58
C GLU A 38 -8.67 7.29 -6.84
N LEU A 39 -7.35 7.25 -7.07
CA LEU A 39 -6.76 6.54 -8.20
C LEU A 39 -7.11 5.04 -8.19
N MET A 40 -7.06 4.39 -7.02
CA MET A 40 -7.47 2.98 -6.88
C MET A 40 -8.91 2.78 -7.33
N ARG A 41 -9.85 3.60 -6.84
CA ARG A 41 -11.27 3.52 -7.22
C ARG A 41 -11.49 3.72 -8.72
N LEU A 42 -10.84 4.72 -9.31
CA LEU A 42 -10.96 4.99 -10.75
C LEU A 42 -10.43 3.84 -11.61
N MET A 43 -9.32 3.21 -11.19
CA MET A 43 -8.79 2.04 -11.89
C MET A 43 -9.75 0.85 -11.79
N ASP A 44 -10.33 0.61 -10.61
CA ASP A 44 -11.31 -0.47 -10.41
C ASP A 44 -12.56 -0.25 -11.28
N GLU A 45 -13.13 0.96 -11.27
CA GLU A 45 -14.28 1.33 -12.11
C GLU A 45 -13.99 1.12 -13.60
N GLN A 46 -12.84 1.59 -14.07
CA GLN A 46 -12.46 1.46 -15.47
C GLN A 46 -12.19 0.01 -15.86
N TYR A 47 -11.68 -0.81 -14.95
CA TYR A 47 -11.47 -2.23 -15.20
C TYR A 47 -12.79 -2.98 -15.34
N LEU A 48 -13.81 -2.63 -14.54
CA LEU A 48 -15.16 -3.17 -14.69
C LEU A 48 -15.82 -2.75 -16.01
N LEU A 49 -15.63 -1.50 -16.44
CA LEU A 49 -16.18 -1.01 -17.71
C LEU A 49 -15.44 -1.57 -18.92
N LYS A 50 -14.12 -1.75 -18.82
CA LYS A 50 -13.25 -2.14 -19.93
C LYS A 50 -12.25 -3.21 -19.47
N PRO A 51 -12.70 -4.47 -19.26
CA PRO A 51 -11.86 -5.54 -18.72
C PRO A 51 -10.69 -5.95 -19.63
N TYR A 52 -10.68 -5.48 -20.88
CA TYR A 52 -9.60 -5.68 -21.85
C TYR A 52 -8.52 -4.58 -21.82
N TYR A 53 -8.61 -3.58 -20.92
CA TYR A 53 -7.59 -2.56 -20.77
C TYR A 53 -6.34 -3.13 -20.09
N GLY A 54 -5.26 -3.24 -20.86
CA GLY A 54 -3.94 -3.49 -20.30
C GLY A 54 -3.37 -2.25 -19.58
N VAL A 55 -2.24 -2.44 -18.90
CA VAL A 55 -1.55 -1.41 -18.09
C VAL A 55 -1.36 -0.08 -18.83
N TYR A 56 -0.93 -0.14 -20.10
CA TYR A 56 -0.67 1.07 -20.89
C TYR A 56 -1.96 1.85 -21.21
N ARG A 57 -3.05 1.16 -21.56
CA ARG A 57 -4.35 1.80 -21.86
C ARG A 57 -5.01 2.39 -20.61
N MET A 58 -4.87 1.71 -19.48
CA MET A 58 -5.33 2.24 -18.19
C MET A 58 -4.56 3.48 -17.77
N TRP A 59 -3.22 3.46 -17.93
CA TRP A 59 -2.39 4.64 -17.69
C TRP A 59 -2.75 5.80 -18.63
N GLU A 60 -2.91 5.53 -19.92
CA GLU A 60 -3.30 6.53 -20.91
C GLU A 60 -4.65 7.17 -20.55
N TRP A 61 -5.64 6.36 -20.14
CA TRP A 61 -6.94 6.86 -19.67
C TRP A 61 -6.81 7.75 -18.43
N LEU A 62 -6.00 7.35 -17.44
CA LEU A 62 -5.76 8.16 -16.24
C LEU A 62 -5.11 9.51 -16.57
N VAL A 63 -4.19 9.54 -17.54
CA VAL A 63 -3.45 10.76 -17.90
C VAL A 63 -4.23 11.65 -18.86
N LYS A 64 -4.80 11.08 -19.93
CA LYS A 64 -5.45 11.83 -21.01
C LYS A 64 -6.90 12.17 -20.68
N ASP A 65 -7.67 11.21 -20.18
CA ASP A 65 -9.12 11.39 -19.98
C ASP A 65 -9.43 11.94 -18.59
N LYS A 66 -8.65 11.55 -17.59
CA LYS A 66 -8.82 12.02 -16.20
C LYS A 66 -7.83 13.11 -15.77
N GLY A 67 -6.81 13.39 -16.57
CA GLY A 67 -5.87 14.50 -16.33
C GLY A 67 -4.86 14.28 -15.20
N TYR A 68 -4.70 13.07 -14.68
CA TYR A 68 -3.75 12.80 -13.61
C TYR A 68 -2.31 12.72 -14.12
N LYS A 69 -1.37 13.32 -13.38
CA LYS A 69 0.07 13.16 -13.62
C LYS A 69 0.62 11.99 -12.83
N VAL A 70 0.39 10.77 -13.33
CA VAL A 70 0.86 9.52 -12.71
C VAL A 70 1.83 8.77 -13.60
N ASN A 71 2.76 8.04 -13.00
CA ASN A 71 3.67 7.15 -13.73
C ASN A 71 2.94 5.85 -14.10
N ILE A 72 3.32 5.18 -15.19
CA ILE A 72 2.77 3.87 -15.59
C ILE A 72 2.96 2.79 -14.51
N LYS A 73 4.02 2.89 -13.71
CA LYS A 73 4.26 2.01 -12.55
C LYS A 73 3.19 2.12 -11.47
N ARG A 74 2.29 3.11 -11.56
CA ARG A 74 1.19 3.31 -10.61
C ARG A 74 0.01 2.37 -10.85
N VAL A 75 -0.09 1.86 -12.08
CA VAL A 75 -1.13 0.92 -12.51
C VAL A 75 -0.71 -0.54 -12.25
N ARG A 76 0.59 -0.77 -11.99
CA ARG A 76 1.17 -2.09 -11.69
C ARG A 76 1.54 -2.23 -10.23
#